data_AF-J4HYN4-F1
#
_entry.id   AF-J4HYN4-F1
#
_cell.length_a   1.000
_cell.length_b   1.000
_cell.length_c   1.000
_cell.angle_alpha   90.00
_cell.angle_beta   90.00
_cell.angle_gamma   90.00
#
_symmetry.space_group_name_H-M   'P 1'
#
loop_
_entity.id
_entity.type
_entity.pdbx_description
1 polymer ?
#
loop_
_entity_poly.entity_id
_entity_poly.type
_entity_poly.pdbx_seq_one_letter_code
_entity_poly.pdbx_strand_id
1 'polypeptide(L)'
;MSFSVRLNFSELGLVIACVVCAVLALALRARSARSSRAPVDRSDRKTSTTTGSKQEREPGEWTPVDFDYPPVEPFTDDISTVKPIPYRPFRWGTYHVTMGIRNMAWDEWIELDQQFFDYHKIVQHRLETRGERAVQVLPAKPGVVAGGHAAAEEFVHELAEYLSRRYPAIYAVVRKVKSEKGISGWYGEGQIKTITVIPLQVTYDLDKEEPLKVASLLVQEDFAIMIEGMYIYSLRAQAPTWLLLQARTGDIIYKPERSAYQVWVFFPYQNYRVIV
;
A
#
# COMPACT_ATOMS: atom_id res chain seq x y z
N MET A 1 35.43 17.18 -72.50
CA MET A 1 34.04 16.73 -72.69
C MET A 1 33.17 17.52 -71.74
N SER A 2 32.15 18.23 -72.22
CA SER A 2 31.30 19.09 -71.40
C SER A 2 29.87 18.56 -71.42
N PHE A 3 29.38 18.04 -70.29
CA PHE A 3 28.00 17.57 -70.15
C PHE A 3 27.08 18.74 -69.79
N SER A 4 26.33 19.24 -70.78
CA SER A 4 25.23 20.18 -70.54
C SER A 4 23.97 19.44 -70.12
N VAL A 5 23.68 19.39 -68.82
CA VAL A 5 22.44 18.82 -68.29
C VAL A 5 21.25 19.71 -68.68
N ARG A 6 20.36 19.21 -69.54
CA ARG A 6 19.07 19.86 -69.82
C ARG A 6 18.06 19.42 -68.76
N LEU A 7 17.70 20.34 -67.86
CA LEU A 7 16.63 20.13 -66.89
C LEU A 7 15.28 20.29 -67.59
N ASN A 8 14.46 19.23 -67.58
CA ASN A 8 13.10 19.28 -68.11
C ASN A 8 12.16 19.92 -67.07
N PHE A 9 11.29 20.83 -67.51
CA PHE A 9 10.33 21.51 -66.61
C PHE A 9 9.37 20.56 -65.87
N SER A 10 9.09 19.38 -66.44
CA SER A 10 8.29 18.32 -65.82
C SER A 10 8.94 17.74 -64.55
N GLU A 11 10.24 17.45 -64.60
CA GLU A 11 11.02 16.96 -63.46
C GLU A 11 11.02 17.98 -62.32
N LEU A 12 11.23 19.26 -62.66
CA LEU A 12 11.24 20.35 -61.70
C LEU A 12 9.90 20.48 -60.97
N GLY A 13 8.78 20.39 -61.70
CA GLY A 13 7.44 20.42 -61.13
C GLY A 13 7.15 19.27 -60.17
N LEU A 14 7.62 18.05 -60.50
CA LEU A 14 7.43 16.87 -59.65
C LEU A 14 8.28 16.95 -58.37
N VAL A 15 9.53 17.44 -58.46
CA VAL A 15 10.37 17.72 -57.28
C VAL A 15 9.73 18.78 -56.38
N ILE A 16 9.22 19.88 -56.95
CA ILE A 16 8.53 20.93 -56.19
C ILE A 16 7.30 20.37 -55.47
N ALA A 17 6.48 19.56 -56.14
CA ALA A 17 5.31 18.92 -55.54
C ALA A 17 5.69 18.02 -54.35
N CYS A 18 6.73 17.20 -54.49
CA CYS A 18 7.24 16.35 -53.40
C CYS A 18 7.73 17.18 -52.19
N VAL A 19 8.44 18.30 -52.42
CA VAL A 19 8.89 19.20 -51.34
C VAL A 19 7.70 19.85 -50.63
N VAL A 20 6.70 20.34 -51.38
CA VAL A 20 5.48 20.93 -50.80
C VAL A 20 4.71 19.92 -49.95
N CYS A 21 4.54 18.68 -50.43
CA CYS A 21 3.92 17.60 -49.67
C CYS A 21 4.69 17.25 -48.38
N ALA A 22 6.03 17.21 -48.43
CA ALA A 22 6.85 16.97 -47.25
C ALA A 22 6.72 18.10 -46.20
N VAL A 23 6.72 19.36 -46.62
CA VAL A 23 6.52 20.53 -45.74
C VAL A 23 5.12 20.52 -45.12
N LEU A 24 4.08 20.20 -45.89
CA LEU A 24 2.71 20.06 -45.38
C LEU A 24 2.59 18.92 -44.36
N ALA A 25 3.19 17.76 -44.62
CA ALA A 25 3.19 16.63 -43.68
C ALA A 25 3.90 16.97 -42.36
N LEU A 26 5.02 17.71 -42.41
CA LEU A 26 5.72 18.22 -41.23
C LEU A 26 4.89 19.25 -40.47
N ALA A 27 4.23 20.19 -41.16
CA ALA A 27 3.37 21.19 -40.54
C ALA A 27 2.15 20.56 -39.84
N LEU A 28 1.54 19.53 -40.43
CA LEU A 28 0.44 18.77 -39.83
C LEU A 28 0.90 17.97 -38.61
N ARG A 29 2.07 17.32 -38.66
CA ARG A 29 2.67 16.65 -37.49
C ARG A 29 2.98 17.65 -36.36
N ALA A 30 3.53 18.82 -36.68
CA ALA A 30 3.81 19.87 -35.71
C ALA A 30 2.54 20.49 -35.08
N ARG A 31 1.42 20.57 -35.83
CA ARG A 31 0.11 20.95 -35.28
C ARG A 31 -0.45 19.87 -34.35
N SER A 32 -0.42 18.59 -34.75
CA SER A 32 -0.84 17.47 -33.91
C SER A 32 -0.06 17.41 -32.59
N ALA A 33 1.27 17.55 -32.64
CA ALA A 33 2.15 17.58 -31.47
C ALA A 33 1.97 18.82 -30.56
N ARG A 34 1.28 19.88 -31.03
CA ARG A 34 0.85 21.01 -30.19
C ARG A 34 -0.57 20.83 -29.63
N SER A 35 -1.43 20.04 -30.29
CA SER A 35 -2.81 19.83 -29.85
C SER A 35 -2.94 19.00 -28.57
N SER A 36 -1.89 18.29 -28.15
CA SER A 36 -1.86 17.45 -26.94
C SER A 36 -1.45 18.18 -25.66
N ARG A 37 -1.36 19.53 -25.69
CA ARG A 37 -1.12 20.38 -24.51
C ARG A 37 -2.24 21.39 -24.32
N ALA A 38 -3.44 20.89 -24.02
CA ALA A 38 -4.44 21.70 -23.33
C ALA A 38 -3.88 22.15 -21.96
N PRO A 39 -4.09 23.40 -21.53
CA PRO A 39 -3.86 23.77 -20.14
C PRO A 39 -4.85 23.00 -19.27
N VAL A 40 -4.36 22.28 -18.26
CA VAL A 40 -5.23 21.74 -17.22
C VAL A 40 -5.67 22.92 -16.36
N ASP A 41 -6.97 23.24 -16.43
CA ASP A 41 -7.56 24.23 -15.54
C ASP A 41 -7.37 23.79 -14.08
N ARG A 42 -7.07 24.74 -13.21
CA ARG A 42 -6.78 24.54 -11.79
C ARG A 42 -7.68 25.39 -10.88
N SER A 43 -8.74 25.99 -11.40
CA SER A 43 -9.88 26.37 -10.56
C SER A 43 -10.62 25.14 -10.02
N ASP A 44 -11.35 25.33 -8.92
CA ASP A 44 -12.32 24.38 -8.35
C ASP A 44 -11.83 22.98 -7.96
N ARG A 45 -10.64 22.91 -7.34
CA ARG A 45 -10.46 22.00 -6.19
C ARG A 45 -10.35 22.77 -4.89
N LYS A 46 -11.50 23.02 -4.24
CA LYS A 46 -11.59 23.39 -2.81
C LYS A 46 -11.13 22.21 -1.94
N THR A 47 -9.84 21.92 -1.97
CA THR A 47 -9.18 21.10 -0.97
C THR A 47 -9.27 21.86 0.35
N SER A 48 -9.81 21.25 1.39
CA SER A 48 -9.75 21.79 2.75
C SER A 48 -8.29 21.80 3.22
N THR A 49 -7.65 22.96 3.08
CA THR A 49 -6.29 23.18 3.60
C THR A 49 -6.33 23.26 5.13
N THR A 50 -6.50 22.11 5.78
CA THR A 50 -6.14 21.96 7.18
C THR A 50 -4.64 22.18 7.28
N THR A 51 -4.25 23.36 7.76
CA THR A 51 -2.85 23.79 7.84
C THR A 51 -2.12 22.96 8.89
N GLY A 52 -1.69 21.76 8.51
CA GLY A 52 -0.92 20.84 9.33
C GLY A 52 0.41 21.49 9.72
N SER A 53 0.41 22.20 10.85
CA SER A 53 1.63 22.76 11.43
C SER A 53 2.65 21.65 11.61
N LYS A 54 3.90 21.92 11.22
CA LYS A 54 4.98 20.93 11.28
C LYS A 54 5.43 20.79 12.74
N GLN A 55 4.65 20.05 13.53
CA GLN A 55 4.87 19.87 14.96
C GLN A 55 6.25 19.27 15.22
N GLU A 56 7.10 20.06 15.87
CA GLU A 56 8.25 19.55 16.61
C GLU A 56 7.69 18.84 17.85
N ARG A 57 7.82 17.51 17.86
CA ARG A 57 7.39 16.59 18.92
C ARG A 57 8.52 15.60 19.18
N GLU A 58 8.60 15.06 20.39
CA GLU A 58 9.60 14.04 20.71
C GLU A 58 9.31 12.74 19.94
N PRO A 59 10.33 12.05 19.38
CA PRO A 59 10.11 10.84 18.59
C PRO A 59 9.53 9.71 19.44
N GLY A 60 8.41 9.14 18.98
CA GLY A 60 7.66 8.11 19.71
C GLY A 60 6.50 8.64 20.56
N GLU A 61 6.36 9.95 20.78
CA GLU A 61 5.15 10.53 21.40
C GLU A 61 4.18 10.99 20.30
N TRP A 62 2.96 10.45 20.29
CA TRP A 62 1.91 10.77 19.32
C TRP A 62 0.68 11.36 20.03
N THR A 63 0.39 12.63 19.75
CA THR A 63 -0.90 13.22 20.11
C THR A 63 -2.01 12.50 19.33
N PRO A 64 -3.05 11.96 20.01
CA PRO A 64 -4.23 11.44 19.32
C PRO A 64 -4.85 12.52 18.43
N VAL A 65 -5.36 12.11 17.27
CA VAL A 65 -6.10 12.94 16.33
C VAL A 65 -7.45 12.27 16.14
N ASP A 66 -8.54 13.00 16.33
CA ASP A 66 -9.88 12.50 16.07
C ASP A 66 -9.98 12.12 14.58
N PHE A 67 -10.26 10.84 14.31
CA PHE A 67 -10.30 10.27 12.98
C PHE A 67 -11.52 9.36 12.84
N ASP A 68 -12.48 9.78 12.03
CA ASP A 68 -13.63 8.97 11.64
C ASP A 68 -13.32 8.11 10.41
N TYR A 69 -13.79 6.88 10.42
CA TYR A 69 -13.68 5.98 9.28
C TYR A 69 -14.57 6.43 8.13
N PRO A 70 -14.06 6.46 6.88
CA PRO A 70 -14.90 6.52 5.71
C PRO A 70 -15.63 5.17 5.54
N PRO A 71 -16.87 5.19 5.02
CA PRO A 71 -17.57 3.96 4.68
C PRO A 71 -16.79 3.16 3.63
N VAL A 72 -16.82 1.84 3.76
CA VAL A 72 -16.22 0.89 2.82
C VAL A 72 -17.35 0.14 2.13
N GLU A 73 -17.35 0.10 0.81
CA GLU A 73 -18.36 -0.58 0.00
C GLU A 73 -18.13 -2.11 0.04
N PRO A 74 -19.14 -2.92 0.39
CA PRO A 74 -19.02 -4.38 0.36
C PRO A 74 -18.77 -4.90 -1.06
N PHE A 75 -17.82 -5.81 -1.20
CA PHE A 75 -17.54 -6.56 -2.41
C PHE A 75 -18.65 -7.60 -2.64
N THR A 76 -19.38 -7.44 -3.75
CA THR A 76 -20.56 -8.27 -4.09
C THR A 76 -20.28 -9.39 -5.08
N ASP A 77 -19.16 -9.31 -5.80
CA ASP A 77 -18.78 -10.27 -6.83
C ASP A 77 -18.12 -11.52 -6.22
N ASP A 78 -17.93 -12.57 -7.02
CA ASP A 78 -17.19 -13.75 -6.60
C ASP A 78 -15.67 -13.52 -6.76
N ILE A 79 -14.92 -13.75 -5.68
CA ILE A 79 -13.45 -13.75 -5.64
C ILE A 79 -12.82 -14.67 -6.69
N SER A 80 -13.50 -15.75 -7.10
CA SER A 80 -13.02 -16.64 -8.18
C SER A 80 -12.90 -15.94 -9.54
N THR A 81 -13.55 -14.79 -9.73
CA THR A 81 -13.47 -13.99 -10.97
C THR A 81 -12.36 -12.92 -10.92
N VAL A 82 -11.85 -12.60 -9.72
CA VAL A 82 -10.82 -11.58 -9.50
C VAL A 82 -9.46 -12.12 -9.96
N LYS A 83 -8.83 -11.40 -10.88
CA LYS A 83 -7.53 -11.77 -11.44
C LYS A 83 -6.39 -11.32 -10.52
N PRO A 84 -5.35 -12.16 -10.32
CA PRO A 84 -4.20 -11.80 -9.50
C PRO A 84 -3.49 -10.55 -9.98
N ILE A 85 -3.00 -9.75 -9.02
CA ILE A 85 -2.24 -8.53 -9.31
C ILE A 85 -0.97 -8.90 -10.09
N PRO A 86 -0.74 -8.36 -11.29
CA PRO A 86 0.39 -8.77 -12.13
C PRO A 86 1.72 -8.37 -11.50
N TYR A 87 2.54 -9.36 -11.15
CA TYR A 87 3.84 -9.17 -10.49
C TYR A 87 4.70 -8.13 -11.21
N ARG A 88 5.06 -7.05 -10.50
CA ARG A 88 5.92 -5.97 -10.98
C ARG A 88 7.36 -6.47 -11.07
N PRO A 89 7.96 -6.62 -12.27
CA PRO A 89 9.32 -7.14 -12.37
C PRO A 89 10.33 -6.20 -11.73
N PHE A 90 11.21 -6.75 -10.90
CA PHE A 90 12.34 -6.02 -10.34
C PHE A 90 13.28 -5.59 -11.47
N ARG A 91 13.37 -4.28 -11.71
CA ARG A 91 14.39 -3.68 -12.59
C ARG A 91 15.75 -3.82 -11.91
N TRP A 92 16.83 -3.80 -12.66
CA TRP A 92 18.19 -3.80 -12.10
C TRP A 92 18.78 -2.38 -12.12
N GLY A 93 19.56 -2.02 -11.10
CA GLY A 93 20.19 -0.69 -10.96
C GLY A 93 20.13 -0.14 -9.53
N THR A 94 20.63 1.08 -9.35
CA THR A 94 20.57 1.80 -8.06
C THR A 94 19.12 2.21 -7.76
N TYR A 95 18.53 1.61 -6.71
CA TYR A 95 17.22 2.03 -6.21
C TYR A 95 17.36 3.12 -5.16
N HIS A 96 16.64 4.21 -5.39
CA HIS A 96 16.21 5.09 -4.30
C HIS A 96 14.82 4.65 -3.89
N VAL A 97 14.64 4.27 -2.62
CA VAL A 97 13.32 3.95 -2.06
C VAL A 97 12.58 5.26 -1.81
N THR A 98 12.12 5.90 -2.89
CA THR A 98 11.19 7.03 -2.82
C THR A 98 9.81 6.48 -2.48
N MET A 99 9.54 6.40 -1.18
CA MET A 99 8.24 6.02 -0.63
C MET A 99 7.20 7.05 -1.06
N GLY A 100 6.54 6.79 -2.18
CA GLY A 100 5.69 7.74 -2.88
C GLY A 100 4.28 7.76 -2.33
N ILE A 101 4.04 8.51 -1.23
CA ILE A 101 2.70 8.69 -0.66
C ILE A 101 1.73 9.12 -1.75
N ARG A 102 0.66 8.35 -1.92
CA ARG A 102 -0.48 8.66 -2.78
C ARG A 102 -1.75 8.31 -2.02
N ASN A 103 -2.79 9.11 -2.19
CA ASN A 103 -4.12 8.74 -1.70
C ASN A 103 -4.64 7.58 -2.57
N MET A 104 -4.93 6.46 -1.91
CA MET A 104 -5.63 5.29 -2.44
C MET A 104 -7.13 5.41 -2.11
N ALA A 105 -8.02 4.70 -2.81
CA ALA A 105 -9.40 4.56 -2.32
C ALA A 105 -9.43 3.60 -1.12
N TRP A 106 -10.37 3.79 -0.18
CA TRP A 106 -10.41 2.92 1.00
C TRP A 106 -10.84 1.50 0.66
N ASP A 107 -11.67 1.34 -0.37
CA ASP A 107 -12.14 0.06 -0.93
C ASP A 107 -11.05 -0.71 -1.70
N GLU A 108 -9.91 -0.07 -1.95
CA GLU A 108 -8.69 -0.61 -2.56
C GLU A 108 -7.60 -0.91 -1.50
N TRP A 109 -7.85 -0.68 -0.20
CA TRP A 109 -6.79 -0.81 0.83
C TRP A 109 -6.17 -2.22 0.86
N ILE A 110 -7.01 -3.25 0.77
CA ILE A 110 -6.61 -4.64 0.62
C ILE A 110 -7.51 -5.30 -0.43
N GLU A 111 -6.87 -5.89 -1.44
CA GLU A 111 -7.47 -6.69 -2.50
C GLU A 111 -7.23 -8.18 -2.23
N LEU A 112 -8.21 -9.02 -2.54
CA LEU A 112 -8.12 -10.48 -2.49
C LEU A 112 -8.47 -11.05 -3.88
N ASP A 113 -7.69 -12.01 -4.37
CA ASP A 113 -7.92 -12.64 -5.67
C ASP A 113 -8.20 -14.15 -5.57
N GLN A 114 -8.54 -14.77 -6.70
CA GLN A 114 -8.87 -16.20 -6.83
C GLN A 114 -7.84 -17.17 -6.18
N GLN A 115 -6.58 -16.75 -5.98
CA GLN A 115 -5.51 -17.55 -5.40
C GLN A 115 -5.45 -17.49 -3.85
N PHE A 116 -6.24 -16.62 -3.19
CA PHE A 116 -6.25 -16.44 -1.74
C PHE A 116 -6.30 -17.77 -0.97
N PHE A 117 -7.18 -18.69 -1.37
CA PHE A 117 -7.35 -20.00 -0.70
C PHE A 117 -6.14 -20.94 -0.84
N ASP A 118 -5.31 -20.77 -1.87
CA ASP A 118 -4.06 -21.52 -2.03
C ASP A 118 -2.90 -20.82 -1.30
N TYR A 119 -2.88 -19.48 -1.28
CA TYR A 119 -1.94 -18.72 -0.47
C TYR A 119 -2.10 -19.03 1.02
N HIS A 120 -3.34 -19.11 1.52
CA HIS A 120 -3.66 -19.51 2.90
C HIS A 120 -2.97 -20.83 3.29
N LYS A 121 -3.13 -21.89 2.47
CA LYS A 121 -2.47 -23.20 2.67
C LYS A 121 -0.95 -23.09 2.68
N ILE A 122 -0.39 -22.26 1.81
CA ILE A 122 1.06 -22.00 1.73
C ILE A 122 1.55 -21.28 2.99
N VAL A 123 0.81 -20.31 3.53
CA VAL A 123 1.14 -19.63 4.80
C VAL A 123 1.03 -20.61 5.96
N GLN A 124 -0.08 -21.35 6.09
CA GLN A 124 -0.24 -22.34 7.15
C GLN A 124 0.95 -23.32 7.17
N HIS A 125 1.29 -23.91 6.03
CA HIS A 125 2.43 -24.82 5.92
C HIS A 125 3.77 -24.15 6.27
N ARG A 126 3.95 -22.86 5.98
CA ARG A 126 5.14 -22.08 6.39
C ARG A 126 5.18 -21.85 7.90
N LEU A 127 4.05 -21.51 8.52
CA LEU A 127 3.93 -21.33 9.97
C LEU A 127 4.27 -22.63 10.70
N GLU A 128 3.73 -23.76 10.23
CA GLU A 128 4.02 -25.10 10.75
C GLU A 128 5.51 -25.48 10.57
N THR A 129 6.07 -25.28 9.38
CA THR A 129 7.43 -25.76 9.04
C THR A 129 8.55 -24.87 9.58
N ARG A 130 8.33 -23.54 9.72
CA ARG A 130 9.35 -22.58 10.15
C ARG A 130 9.12 -21.98 11.53
N GLY A 131 7.92 -22.09 12.11
CA GLY A 131 7.59 -21.56 13.44
C GLY A 131 7.95 -20.08 13.60
N GLU A 132 8.74 -19.76 14.61
CA GLU A 132 9.24 -18.40 14.93
C GLU A 132 10.11 -17.76 13.82
N ARG A 133 10.52 -18.53 12.80
CA ARG A 133 11.21 -18.01 11.59
C ARG A 133 10.26 -17.66 10.44
N ALA A 134 8.96 -17.96 10.55
CA ALA A 134 7.96 -17.45 9.61
C ALA A 134 7.44 -16.07 10.03
N VAL A 135 7.26 -15.88 11.34
CA VAL A 135 6.73 -14.64 11.94
C VAL A 135 7.54 -14.30 13.18
N GLN A 136 8.16 -13.12 13.17
CA GLN A 136 9.00 -12.65 14.27
C GLN A 136 8.59 -11.25 14.71
N VAL A 137 8.02 -11.14 15.90
CA VAL A 137 7.78 -9.87 16.60
C VAL A 137 8.95 -9.60 17.54
N LEU A 138 9.58 -8.43 17.44
CA LEU A 138 10.70 -8.05 18.30
C LEU A 138 10.22 -7.38 19.60
N PRO A 139 10.81 -7.72 20.76
CA PRO A 139 10.51 -7.07 22.03
C PRO A 139 10.98 -5.60 22.05
N ALA A 140 10.55 -4.86 23.07
CA ALA A 140 11.02 -3.49 23.29
C ALA A 140 12.54 -3.45 23.51
N LYS A 141 13.18 -2.37 23.03
CA LYS A 141 14.56 -2.02 23.38
C LYS A 141 14.49 -0.75 24.24
N PRO A 142 14.55 -0.85 25.59
CA PRO A 142 14.36 0.29 26.49
C PRO A 142 15.24 1.48 26.13
N GLY A 143 14.66 2.68 26.11
CA GLY A 143 15.36 3.91 25.71
C GLY A 143 15.69 4.03 24.21
N VAL A 144 15.19 3.13 23.34
CA VAL A 144 15.47 3.18 21.89
C VAL A 144 14.20 3.05 21.04
N VAL A 145 13.42 1.97 21.20
CA VAL A 145 12.16 1.71 20.47
C VAL A 145 11.26 0.78 21.30
N ALA A 146 9.94 0.98 21.21
CA ALA A 146 8.94 0.05 21.74
C ALA A 146 9.00 -1.37 21.11
N GLY A 147 8.18 -2.28 21.64
CA GLY A 147 8.03 -3.65 21.13
C GLY A 147 6.98 -3.74 20.02
N GLY A 148 7.12 -4.70 19.12
CA GLY A 148 6.24 -4.85 17.96
C GLY A 148 4.81 -5.33 18.26
N HIS A 149 4.56 -5.90 19.44
CA HIS A 149 3.36 -6.69 19.71
C HIS A 149 2.07 -5.86 19.77
N ALA A 150 2.04 -4.75 20.52
CA ALA A 150 0.85 -3.90 20.62
C ALA A 150 0.45 -3.29 19.25
N ALA A 151 1.43 -2.93 18.43
CA ALA A 151 1.19 -2.45 17.07
C ALA A 151 0.68 -3.56 16.12
N ALA A 152 1.04 -4.83 16.37
CA ALA A 152 0.50 -5.98 15.65
C ALA A 152 -0.92 -6.34 16.11
N GLU A 153 -1.20 -6.19 17.41
CA GLU A 153 -2.54 -6.37 18.01
C GLU A 153 -3.53 -5.31 17.51
N GLU A 154 -3.14 -4.04 17.47
CA GLU A 154 -3.91 -2.96 16.84
C GLU A 154 -4.15 -3.28 15.36
N PHE A 155 -3.09 -3.59 14.61
CA PHE A 155 -3.17 -3.92 13.19
C PHE A 155 -4.11 -5.08 12.86
N VAL A 156 -4.08 -6.21 13.60
CA VAL A 156 -4.93 -7.36 13.27
C VAL A 156 -6.41 -7.12 13.55
N HIS A 157 -6.75 -6.32 14.57
CA HIS A 157 -8.13 -5.93 14.84
C HIS A 157 -8.66 -5.03 13.73
N GLU A 158 -7.89 -4.02 13.31
CA GLU A 158 -8.26 -3.08 12.26
C GLU A 158 -8.35 -3.74 10.88
N LEU A 159 -7.45 -4.69 10.60
CA LEU A 159 -7.51 -5.59 9.46
C LEU A 159 -8.82 -6.40 9.45
N ALA A 160 -9.21 -6.99 10.58
CA ALA A 160 -10.45 -7.75 10.70
C ALA A 160 -11.71 -6.85 10.55
N GLU A 161 -11.67 -5.61 11.04
CA GLU A 161 -12.75 -4.62 10.88
C GLU A 161 -12.94 -4.23 9.40
N TYR A 162 -11.86 -4.05 8.63
CA TYR A 162 -11.95 -3.83 7.18
C TYR A 162 -12.44 -5.08 6.44
N LEU A 163 -11.77 -6.23 6.62
CA LEU A 163 -12.07 -7.45 5.85
C LEU A 163 -13.52 -7.92 6.04
N SER A 164 -14.08 -7.81 7.24
CA SER A 164 -15.48 -8.18 7.52
C SER A 164 -16.52 -7.24 6.90
N ARG A 165 -16.17 -5.98 6.59
CA ARG A 165 -17.03 -5.04 5.86
C ARG A 165 -16.82 -5.10 4.35
N ARG A 166 -15.57 -5.23 3.90
CA ARG A 166 -15.22 -5.33 2.48
C ARG A 166 -15.60 -6.68 1.88
N TYR A 167 -15.39 -7.79 2.59
CA TYR A 167 -15.60 -9.15 2.06
C TYR A 167 -16.54 -9.99 2.95
N PRO A 168 -17.80 -9.58 3.16
CA PRO A 168 -18.74 -10.26 4.07
C PRO A 168 -19.15 -11.67 3.61
N ALA A 169 -18.93 -12.01 2.34
CA ALA A 169 -19.11 -13.37 1.82
C ALA A 169 -17.94 -14.33 2.20
N ILE A 170 -16.79 -13.79 2.62
CA ILE A 170 -15.58 -14.54 2.96
C ILE A 170 -15.34 -14.54 4.47
N TYR A 171 -15.62 -13.44 5.18
CA TYR A 171 -15.34 -13.31 6.62
C TYR A 171 -16.62 -13.07 7.42
N ALA A 172 -16.87 -13.93 8.42
CA ALA A 172 -17.82 -13.67 9.50
C ALA A 172 -17.05 -13.27 10.77
N VAL A 173 -17.63 -12.42 11.61
CA VAL A 173 -17.00 -11.93 12.84
C VAL A 173 -17.94 -11.98 14.04
N VAL A 174 -17.37 -12.25 15.22
CA VAL A 174 -18.06 -12.12 16.51
C VAL A 174 -17.41 -10.99 17.29
N ARG A 175 -18.22 -10.03 17.73
CA ARG A 175 -17.78 -8.83 18.46
C ARG A 175 -17.76 -9.06 19.97
N LYS A 176 -16.82 -8.39 20.66
CA LYS A 176 -16.80 -8.24 22.12
C LYS A 176 -18.01 -7.39 22.54
N VAL A 177 -18.53 -7.60 23.75
CA VAL A 177 -19.55 -6.70 24.33
C VAL A 177 -18.93 -5.30 24.48
N LYS A 178 -19.68 -4.23 24.20
CA LYS A 178 -19.16 -2.85 24.31
C LYS A 178 -18.76 -2.56 25.77
N SER A 179 -17.47 -2.33 26.00
CA SER A 179 -16.93 -1.92 27.30
C SER A 179 -17.19 -0.43 27.54
N GLU A 180 -17.75 -0.08 28.70
CA GLU A 180 -18.11 1.32 29.05
C GLU A 180 -16.90 2.29 29.15
N LYS A 181 -15.65 1.78 29.10
CA LYS A 181 -14.43 2.54 29.44
C LYS A 181 -13.22 2.28 28.53
N GLY A 182 -13.36 1.64 27.37
CA GLY A 182 -12.21 1.46 26.47
C GLY A 182 -12.47 0.71 25.17
N ILE A 183 -11.75 1.17 24.13
CA ILE A 183 -11.54 0.56 22.80
C ILE A 183 -12.83 0.00 22.17
N SER A 184 -13.55 0.88 21.47
CA SER A 184 -14.54 0.48 20.46
C SER A 184 -13.85 0.07 19.16
N GLY A 185 -14.48 -0.84 18.41
CA GLY A 185 -14.21 -0.97 16.98
C GLY A 185 -14.79 0.21 16.18
N TRP A 186 -14.73 0.11 14.85
CA TRP A 186 -15.20 1.17 13.95
C TRP A 186 -16.65 1.57 14.25
N TYR A 187 -16.98 2.86 14.03
CA TYR A 187 -18.32 3.43 14.25
C TYR A 187 -18.88 3.23 15.68
N GLY A 188 -17.99 3.05 16.66
CA GLY A 188 -18.38 2.80 18.05
C GLY A 188 -18.94 1.39 18.28
N GLU A 189 -18.70 0.43 17.38
CA GLU A 189 -19.06 -0.98 17.57
C GLU A 189 -18.19 -1.65 18.66
N GLY A 190 -18.56 -2.85 19.10
CA GLY A 190 -17.68 -3.65 19.95
C GLY A 190 -16.53 -4.22 19.11
N GLN A 191 -15.28 -4.09 19.57
CA GLN A 191 -14.09 -4.62 18.89
C GLN A 191 -14.29 -6.11 18.52
N ILE A 192 -13.80 -6.54 17.36
CA ILE A 192 -13.87 -7.97 16.95
C ILE A 192 -13.11 -8.84 17.95
N LYS A 193 -13.68 -10.01 18.28
CA LYS A 193 -13.05 -11.06 19.08
C LYS A 193 -12.51 -12.18 18.21
N THR A 194 -13.39 -12.76 17.40
CA THR A 194 -13.05 -13.89 16.54
C THR A 194 -13.47 -13.60 15.11
N ILE A 195 -12.64 -14.04 14.17
CA ILE A 195 -12.87 -13.91 12.72
C ILE A 195 -12.83 -15.29 12.06
N THR A 196 -13.85 -15.60 11.27
CA THR A 196 -14.06 -16.90 10.62
C THR A 196 -13.96 -16.73 9.12
N VAL A 197 -13.02 -17.44 8.48
CA VAL A 197 -12.91 -17.52 7.02
C VAL A 197 -13.91 -18.57 6.52
N ILE A 198 -15.11 -18.11 6.12
CA ILE A 198 -16.29 -18.94 5.84
C ILE A 198 -16.00 -20.08 4.85
N PRO A 199 -15.32 -19.86 3.69
CA PRO A 199 -15.08 -20.93 2.71
C PRO A 199 -14.09 -22.01 3.20
N LEU A 200 -13.22 -21.67 4.17
CA LEU A 200 -12.25 -22.59 4.76
C LEU A 200 -12.74 -23.21 6.09
N GLN A 201 -13.82 -22.67 6.66
CA GLN A 201 -14.38 -23.03 7.97
C GLN A 201 -13.41 -22.88 9.17
N VAL A 202 -12.31 -22.14 8.98
CA VAL A 202 -11.34 -21.84 10.05
C VAL A 202 -11.74 -20.57 10.79
N THR A 203 -11.61 -20.57 12.12
CA THR A 203 -11.89 -19.42 12.99
C THR A 203 -10.68 -19.12 13.85
N TYR A 204 -10.29 -17.84 13.92
CA TYR A 204 -9.16 -17.33 14.70
C TYR A 204 -9.65 -16.48 15.88
N ASP A 205 -8.95 -16.54 17.01
CA ASP A 205 -9.27 -15.78 18.23
C ASP A 205 -8.19 -14.71 18.50
N LEU A 206 -8.55 -13.45 18.23
CA LEU A 206 -7.62 -12.31 18.25
C LEU A 206 -7.05 -12.02 19.65
N ASP A 207 -7.72 -12.47 20.71
CA ASP A 207 -7.28 -12.30 22.10
C ASP A 207 -6.23 -13.37 22.54
N LYS A 208 -5.95 -14.39 21.72
CA LYS A 208 -5.17 -15.58 22.13
C LYS A 208 -4.05 -15.98 21.18
N GLU A 209 -4.27 -15.80 19.89
CA GLU A 209 -3.28 -16.17 18.87
C GLU A 209 -2.26 -15.05 18.67
N GLU A 210 -1.15 -15.35 18.00
CA GLU A 210 -0.15 -14.31 17.73
C GLU A 210 -0.68 -13.38 16.62
N PRO A 211 -0.84 -12.06 16.88
CA PRO A 211 -1.55 -11.16 15.97
C PRO A 211 -1.07 -11.17 14.52
N LEU A 212 0.25 -11.23 14.28
CA LEU A 212 0.79 -11.16 12.92
C LEU A 212 0.67 -12.51 12.19
N LYS A 213 0.73 -13.65 12.89
CA LYS A 213 0.36 -14.95 12.30
C LYS A 213 -1.09 -14.97 11.82
N VAL A 214 -2.02 -14.44 12.61
CA VAL A 214 -3.43 -14.35 12.21
C VAL A 214 -3.58 -13.40 11.02
N ALA A 215 -2.95 -12.21 11.05
CA ALA A 215 -3.00 -11.27 9.93
C ALA A 215 -2.56 -11.91 8.60
N SER A 216 -1.44 -12.62 8.57
CA SER A 216 -0.97 -13.33 7.36
C SER A 216 -1.77 -14.58 6.98
N LEU A 217 -2.67 -15.07 7.83
CA LEU A 217 -3.67 -16.08 7.47
C LEU A 217 -4.97 -15.45 6.97
N LEU A 218 -5.21 -14.16 7.22
CA LEU A 218 -6.39 -13.45 6.75
C LEU A 218 -6.23 -12.87 5.34
N VAL A 219 -5.01 -12.64 4.85
CA VAL A 219 -4.72 -11.97 3.56
C VAL A 219 -3.61 -12.67 2.80
N GLN A 220 -3.57 -12.48 1.48
CA GLN A 220 -2.53 -12.96 0.57
C GLN A 220 -1.22 -12.14 0.55
N GLU A 221 -1.12 -11.09 1.36
CA GLU A 221 -0.01 -10.11 1.34
C GLU A 221 1.01 -10.34 2.46
N ASP A 222 2.26 -9.93 2.20
CA ASP A 222 3.35 -9.93 3.18
C ASP A 222 3.31 -8.65 4.03
N PHE A 223 3.23 -8.78 5.36
CA PHE A 223 3.16 -7.64 6.28
C PHE A 223 4.51 -7.32 6.93
N ALA A 224 4.77 -6.02 7.12
CA ALA A 224 5.97 -5.48 7.74
C ALA A 224 5.61 -4.29 8.64
N ILE A 225 5.77 -4.44 9.97
CA ILE A 225 5.47 -3.37 10.93
C ILE A 225 6.75 -2.64 11.30
N MET A 226 6.76 -1.32 11.03
CA MET A 226 7.85 -0.42 11.39
C MET A 226 7.45 0.44 12.59
N ILE A 227 8.34 0.56 13.59
CA ILE A 227 8.11 1.42 14.75
C ILE A 227 9.14 2.55 14.78
N GLU A 228 8.62 3.76 15.01
CA GLU A 228 9.38 4.98 15.28
C GLU A 228 10.08 4.88 16.65
N GLY A 229 11.39 5.10 16.67
CA GLY A 229 12.18 5.23 17.89
C GLY A 229 13.04 6.48 17.85
N MET A 230 13.79 6.70 18.94
CA MET A 230 14.37 8.01 19.28
C MET A 230 15.22 8.66 18.16
N TYR A 231 15.85 7.86 17.29
CA TYR A 231 16.57 8.34 16.09
C TYR A 231 16.44 7.43 14.85
N ILE A 232 15.57 6.41 14.88
CA ILE A 232 15.51 5.36 13.85
C ILE A 232 14.09 4.83 13.64
N TYR A 233 13.77 4.44 12.40
CA TYR A 233 12.69 3.49 12.14
C TYR A 233 13.26 2.08 12.12
N SER A 234 12.60 1.14 12.79
CA SER A 234 13.07 -0.23 12.96
C SER A 234 11.99 -1.20 12.48
N LEU A 235 12.34 -2.15 11.61
CA LEU A 235 11.46 -3.26 11.26
C LEU A 235 11.29 -4.15 12.50
N ARG A 236 10.08 -4.21 13.06
CA ARG A 236 9.76 -4.84 14.34
C ARG A 236 8.86 -6.05 14.24
N ALA A 237 8.14 -6.22 13.16
CA ALA A 237 7.44 -7.46 12.85
C ALA A 237 7.41 -7.71 11.34
N GLN A 238 7.49 -8.98 10.91
CA GLN A 238 7.42 -9.39 9.51
C GLN A 238 6.79 -10.79 9.38
N ALA A 239 5.98 -11.00 8.33
CA ALA A 239 5.34 -12.28 8.00
C ALA A 239 4.87 -12.33 6.53
N PRO A 240 4.94 -13.47 5.81
CA PRO A 240 5.97 -14.51 5.83
C PRO A 240 6.66 -14.64 4.45
N THR A 241 7.52 -13.67 4.12
CA THR A 241 7.98 -13.29 2.78
C THR A 241 8.71 -14.38 1.96
N TRP A 242 8.45 -14.40 0.63
CA TRP A 242 9.18 -15.23 -0.35
C TRP A 242 10.62 -14.73 -0.63
N LEU A 243 10.80 -13.43 -0.80
CA LEU A 243 12.13 -12.82 -0.88
C LEU A 243 12.79 -12.77 0.49
N LEU A 244 14.11 -12.99 0.51
CA LEU A 244 14.97 -12.43 1.55
C LEU A 244 14.97 -10.92 1.41
N LEU A 245 14.17 -10.22 2.22
CA LEU A 245 14.36 -8.80 2.45
C LEU A 245 15.80 -8.62 2.96
N GLN A 246 16.60 -7.75 2.34
CA GLN A 246 18.02 -7.62 2.70
C GLN A 246 18.23 -7.01 4.10
N ALA A 247 17.22 -6.31 4.62
CA ALA A 247 17.15 -5.91 6.01
C ALA A 247 16.58 -7.07 6.85
N ARG A 248 17.34 -7.54 7.84
CA ARG A 248 16.88 -8.48 8.85
C ARG A 248 15.96 -7.77 9.85
N THR A 249 15.16 -8.55 10.58
CA THR A 249 14.38 -8.06 11.72
C THR A 249 15.28 -7.32 12.70
N GLY A 250 15.04 -6.03 12.92
CA GLY A 250 15.84 -5.18 13.79
C GLY A 250 16.99 -4.42 13.15
N ASP A 251 17.24 -4.57 11.84
CA ASP A 251 18.17 -3.71 11.09
C ASP A 251 17.61 -2.27 10.98
N ILE A 252 18.52 -1.30 10.82
CA ILE A 252 18.18 0.12 10.66
C ILE A 252 18.12 0.43 9.16
N ILE A 253 16.91 0.54 8.64
CA ILE A 253 16.66 0.79 7.20
C ILE A 253 16.94 2.26 6.82
N TYR A 254 16.87 3.19 7.78
CA TYR A 254 17.05 4.61 7.54
C TYR A 254 17.80 5.32 8.68
N LYS A 255 18.83 6.10 8.30
CA LYS A 255 19.56 7.04 9.17
C LYS A 255 19.48 8.44 8.52
N PRO A 256 18.71 9.40 9.08
CA PRO A 256 18.47 10.69 8.42
C PRO A 256 19.66 11.65 8.49
N GLU A 257 20.54 11.62 7.49
CA GLU A 257 21.40 12.77 7.19
C GLU A 257 20.60 13.81 6.38
N ARG A 258 19.94 14.71 7.14
CA ARG A 258 19.11 15.86 6.70
C ARG A 258 17.75 15.52 6.07
N SER A 259 16.70 15.71 6.90
CA SER A 259 15.40 16.25 6.50
C SER A 259 14.67 15.59 5.30
N ALA A 260 14.27 14.33 5.46
CA ALA A 260 13.09 13.76 4.78
C ALA A 260 12.27 12.97 5.82
N TYR A 261 10.94 12.94 5.68
CA TYR A 261 10.01 12.43 6.70
C TYR A 261 8.91 11.55 6.08
N GLN A 262 8.35 10.63 6.90
CA GLN A 262 7.09 9.88 6.71
C GLN A 262 7.01 8.84 5.57
N VAL A 263 6.14 7.84 5.78
CA VAL A 263 5.00 7.45 4.91
C VAL A 263 3.84 6.93 5.80
N TRP A 264 2.61 6.85 5.27
CA TRP A 264 1.32 6.50 5.96
C TRP A 264 0.98 5.02 5.61
N VAL A 265 -0.18 4.33 5.78
CA VAL A 265 -1.58 4.51 6.27
C VAL A 265 -1.81 4.19 7.78
N PHE A 266 -2.94 4.60 8.37
CA PHE A 266 -3.14 4.74 9.83
C PHE A 266 -4.49 4.20 10.34
N PHE A 267 -4.51 3.73 11.59
CA PHE A 267 -5.70 3.37 12.39
C PHE A 267 -5.46 3.74 13.88
N PRO A 268 -6.48 4.03 14.73
CA PRO A 268 -6.25 4.63 16.05
C PRO A 268 -6.91 3.89 17.24
N TYR A 269 -6.11 3.29 18.12
CA TYR A 269 -6.24 3.45 19.59
C TYR A 269 -4.93 3.05 20.32
N GLN A 270 -4.07 4.05 20.59
CA GLN A 270 -2.86 4.08 21.46
C GLN A 270 -1.48 4.09 20.74
N ASN A 271 -0.90 5.29 20.63
CA ASN A 271 0.55 5.59 20.64
C ASN A 271 1.47 5.07 19.52
N TYR A 272 1.02 4.19 18.62
CA TYR A 272 1.86 3.67 17.52
C TYR A 272 1.27 3.99 16.14
N ARG A 273 2.10 3.83 15.10
CA ARG A 273 1.79 4.22 13.72
C ARG A 273 2.34 3.15 12.78
N VAL A 274 1.49 2.29 12.22
CA VAL A 274 1.89 1.03 11.56
C VAL A 274 2.34 1.23 10.10
N ILE A 275 1.57 1.99 9.32
CA ILE A 275 1.98 2.68 8.07
C ILE A 275 2.40 1.83 6.85
N VAL A 276 1.36 1.34 6.12
CA VAL A 276 1.36 0.72 4.76
C VAL A 276 1.38 1.76 3.64
#